data_AF-F7YCU1-F1
#
_entry.id   AF-F7YCU1-F1
#
_cell.length_a   1.000
_cell.length_b   1.000
_cell.length_c   1.000
_cell.angle_alpha   90.00
_cell.angle_beta   90.00
_cell.angle_gamma   90.00
#
_symmetry.space_group_name_H-M   'P 1'
#
loop_
_entity.id
_entity.type
_entity.pdbx_description
1 polymer ?
#
loop_
_entity_poly.entity_id
_entity_poly.type
_entity_poly.pdbx_seq_one_letter_code
_entity_poly.pdbx_strand_id
1 'polypeptide(L)' 'MRYVIVIAAIAFFLIWDGLYNQGRYLDLSVRELNHAVRYVTGKA' A
#
# COMPACT_ATOMS: atom_id res chain seq x y z
N MET A 1 -5.10 15.74 17.11
CA MET A 1 -5.99 14.56 17.06
C MET A 1 -6.21 13.99 15.66
N ARG A 2 -6.46 14.81 14.61
CA ARG A 2 -6.73 14.31 13.23
C ARG A 2 -5.70 13.33 12.65
N TYR A 3 -4.40 13.59 12.85
CA TYR A 3 -3.33 12.75 12.30
C TYR A 3 -3.24 11.38 12.98
N VAL A 4 -3.62 11.30 14.26
CA VAL A 4 -3.59 10.06 15.03
C VAL A 4 -4.57 9.05 14.44
N ILE A 5 -5.75 9.50 14.04
CA ILE A 5 -6.78 8.66 13.42
C ILE A 5 -6.28 8.10 12.08
N VAL A 6 -5.62 8.94 11.27
CA VAL A 6 -5.05 8.53 9.98
C VAL A 6 -3.96 7.48 10.18
N ILE A 7 -3.04 7.71 11.12
CA ILE A 7 -1.96 6.76 11.44
C ILE A 7 -2.54 5.44 11.95
N ALA A 8 -3.54 5.48 12.83
CA ALA A 8 -4.18 4.29 13.36
C ALA A 8 -4.90 3.48 12.26
N ALA A 9 -5.58 4.14 11.32
CA ALA A 9 -6.23 3.48 10.20
C ALA A 9 -5.24 2.78 9.27
N ILE A 10 -4.11 3.45 8.94
CA ILE A 10 -3.05 2.85 8.14
C ILE A 10 -2.42 1.66 8.88
N ALA A 11 -2.06 1.84 10.15
CA ALA A 11 -1.47 0.77 10.96
C ALA A 11 -2.41 -0.45 11.07
N PHE A 12 -3.69 -0.23 11.32
CA PHE A 12 -4.69 -1.30 11.35
C PHE A 12 -4.78 -2.03 10.02
N PHE A 13 -4.83 -1.29 8.90
CA PHE A 13 -4.86 -1.86 7.56
C PHE A 13 -3.61 -2.71 7.28
N LEU A 14 -2.42 -2.22 7.62
CA LEU A 14 -1.16 -2.95 7.43
C LEU A 14 -1.10 -4.25 8.25
N ILE A 15 -1.51 -4.19 9.53
CA ILE A 15 -1.53 -5.36 10.42
C ILE A 15 -2.53 -6.39 9.91
N TRP A 16 -3.72 -5.95 9.52
CA TRP A 16 -4.76 -6.82 8.98
C TRP A 16 -4.32 -7.46 7.65
N ASP A 17 -3.73 -6.69 6.74
CA ASP A 17 -3.25 -7.19 5.45
C ASP A 17 -2.10 -8.19 5.63
N GLY A 18 -1.13 -7.89 6.49
CA GLY A 18 0.00 -8.77 6.77
C GLY A 18 -0.41 -10.08 7.45
N LEU A 19 -1.30 -10.03 8.44
CA LEU A 19 -1.69 -11.22 9.22
C LEU A 19 -2.72 -12.11 8.51
N TYR A 20 -3.72 -11.51 7.85
CA TYR A 20 -4.88 -12.27 7.34
C TYR A 20 -4.89 -12.42 5.82
N ASN A 21 -4.19 -11.55 5.10
CA ASN A 21 -4.20 -11.52 3.64
C ASN A 21 -2.82 -11.78 3.04
N GLN A 22 -1.85 -12.22 3.85
CA GLN A 22 -0.47 -12.50 3.46
C GLN A 22 0.22 -11.32 2.75
N GLY A 23 -0.20 -10.09 3.05
CA GLY A 23 0.33 -8.88 2.39
C GLY A 23 -0.11 -8.71 0.93
N ARG A 24 -1.12 -9.47 0.45
CA ARG A 24 -1.53 -9.46 -0.96
C ARG A 24 -2.01 -8.10 -1.43
N TYR A 25 -2.68 -7.32 -0.57
CA TYR A 25 -3.18 -6.01 -0.97
C TYR A 25 -2.05 -4.97 -1.04
N LEU A 26 -1.08 -5.03 -0.13
CA LEU A 26 0.14 -4.23 -0.20
C LEU A 26 0.97 -4.57 -1.45
N ASP A 27 1.17 -5.85 -1.73
CA ASP A 27 1.94 -6.30 -2.90
C ASP A 27 1.32 -5.82 -4.21
N LEU A 28 0.00 -5.97 -4.37
CA LEU A 28 -0.72 -5.45 -5.53
C LEU A 28 -0.57 -3.93 -5.65
N SER A 29 -0.73 -3.20 -4.54
CA SER A 29 -0.62 -1.74 -4.53
C SER A 29 0.79 -1.26 -4.94
N VAL A 30 1.83 -1.90 -4.41
CA VAL A 30 3.23 -1.59 -4.76
C VAL A 30 3.50 -1.91 -6.23
N ARG A 31 2.95 -3.02 -6.75
CA ARG A 31 3.12 -3.43 -8.13
C ARG A 31 2.47 -2.43 -9.10
N GLU A 32 1.24 -2.02 -8.81
CA GLU A 32 0.53 -0.99 -9.58
C GLU A 32 1.24 0.36 -9.52
N LEU A 33 1.75 0.75 -8.34
CA LEU A 33 2.55 1.97 -8.21
C LEU A 33 3.84 1.90 -9.03
N ASN A 34 4.53 0.76 -9.03
CA ASN A 34 5.72 0.57 -9.86
C ASN A 34 5.38 0.61 -11.36
N HIS A 35 4.23 0.05 -11.77
CA HIS A 35 3.71 0.20 -13.12
C HIS A 35 3.42 1.65 -13.48
N ALA A 36 2.76 2.41 -12.60
CA ALA A 36 2.49 3.82 -12.81
C ALA A 36 3.79 4.65 -12.91
N VAL A 37 4.77 4.38 -12.04
CA VAL A 37 6.09 5.03 -12.09
C VAL A 37 6.81 4.72 -13.42
N ARG A 38 6.82 3.45 -13.85
CA ARG A 38 7.41 3.04 -15.14
C ARG A 38 6.70 3.66 -16.32
N TYR A 39 5.37 3.73 -16.28
CA TYR A 39 4.55 4.39 -17.29
C TYR A 39 4.91 5.87 -17.43
N VAL A 40 5.05 6.59 -16.31
CA VAL A 40 5.43 8.01 -16.31
C VAL A 40 6.89 8.20 -16.74
N THR A 41 7.78 7.31 -16.34
CA THR A 41 9.23 7.42 -16.62
C THR A 41 9.65 6.86 -17.98
N GLY A 42 8.74 6.23 -18.74
CA GLY A 42 8.97 5.75 -20.11
C GLY A 42 9.95 4.58 -20.23
N LYS A 43 10.36 3.96 -19.11
CA LYS A 43 11.16 2.72 -19.13
C LYS A 43 10.22 1.52 -19.24
N ALA A 44 9.83 1.20 -20.48
CA ALA A 44 9.28 -0.10 -20.87
C ALA A 44 10.40 -1.12 -21.04
#